data_AF-A0A017S0I3-F1
#
_entry.id   AF-A0A017S0I3-F1
#
_cell.length_a   1.000
_cell.length_b   1.000
_cell.length_c   1.000
_cell.angle_alpha   90.00
_cell.angle_beta   90.00
_cell.angle_gamma   90.00
#
_symmetry.space_group_name_H-M   'P 1'
#
loop_
_entity.id
_entity.type
_entity.pdbx_description
1 polymer ?
#
loop_
_entity_poly.entity_id
_entity_poly.type
_entity_poly.pdbx_seq_one_letter_code
_entity_poly.pdbx_strand_id
1 'polypeptide(L)'
;MMLTFLVLTYRQRVVTSVKNKNRQEKGSGANKNPFKPLKQGVKQPPAANQWSNNQQYTSPEEFPFASSLQGGRGAYLFPAIGASQSSQGASMTNLYRDYSIDTYDPSCGNEDDTWYEITGFTGDLGPHCKAFNSNDKSVCSKSSPGDWGFDVADYAYEYDGTNFNYVGK
;
A
#
# COMPACT_ATOMS: atom_id res chain seq x y z
N MET A 1 -13.38 -2.70 7.77
CA MET A 1 -11.99 -2.83 8.28
C MET A 1 -11.04 -2.41 7.17
N MET A 2 -9.91 -1.76 7.46
CA MET A 2 -9.01 -1.19 6.44
C MET A 2 -7.75 -2.05 6.37
N LEU A 3 -7.32 -2.42 5.15
CA LEU A 3 -6.06 -3.11 4.93
C LEU A 3 -4.94 -2.06 5.08
N THR A 4 -4.60 -1.76 6.32
CA THR A 4 -3.74 -0.63 6.63
C THR A 4 -2.30 -1.12 6.72
N PHE A 5 -1.59 -1.12 5.59
CA PHE A 5 -0.14 -1.32 5.53
C PHE A 5 0.60 -0.06 6.04
N LEU A 6 0.37 0.30 7.30
CA LEU A 6 1.12 1.34 8.00
C LEU A 6 2.34 0.67 8.63
N VAL A 7 3.48 0.83 7.98
CA VAL A 7 4.75 0.24 8.41
C VAL A 7 5.67 1.39 8.84
N LEU A 8 6.36 1.21 9.98
CA LEU A 8 7.44 2.05 10.50
C LEU A 8 8.52 2.23 9.43
N THR A 9 8.35 3.28 8.64
CA THR A 9 9.28 3.73 7.62
C THR A 9 9.13 5.24 7.62
N TYR A 10 10.23 5.97 7.81
CA TYR A 10 10.26 7.40 7.56
C TYR A 10 9.80 7.63 6.12
N ARG A 11 8.77 8.45 5.96
CA ARG A 11 8.21 8.78 4.64
C ARG A 11 8.27 10.26 4.44
N GLN A 12 8.58 10.64 3.21
CA GLN A 12 8.49 12.02 2.78
C GLN A 12 7.28 12.15 1.86
N ARG A 13 6.27 12.92 2.28
CA ARG A 13 5.08 13.17 1.46
C ARG A 13 5.50 13.94 0.21
N VAL A 14 4.97 13.58 -0.96
CA VAL A 14 5.29 14.26 -2.22
C VAL A 14 4.10 14.98 -2.85
N VAL A 15 4.40 15.97 -3.69
CA VAL A 15 3.41 16.67 -4.51
C VAL A 15 2.65 15.73 -5.45
N THR A 16 1.45 16.17 -5.88
CA THR A 16 0.57 15.37 -6.75
C THR A 16 1.23 14.96 -8.07
N SER A 17 2.11 15.78 -8.63
CA SER A 17 2.83 15.48 -9.87
C SER A 17 3.74 14.25 -9.71
N VAL A 18 4.50 14.17 -8.61
CA VAL A 18 5.36 13.03 -8.27
C VAL A 18 4.51 11.80 -7.94
N LYS A 19 3.46 11.96 -7.12
CA LYS A 19 2.50 10.87 -6.84
C LYS A 19 1.94 10.23 -8.10
N ASN A 20 1.55 11.06 -9.08
CA ASN A 20 1.01 10.56 -10.34
C ASN A 20 2.10 9.84 -11.16
N LYS A 21 3.34 10.33 -11.17
CA LYS A 21 4.49 9.64 -11.79
C LYS A 21 4.76 8.29 -11.13
N ASN A 22 4.69 8.22 -9.80
CA ASN A 22 4.89 6.98 -9.04
C ASN A 22 3.94 5.86 -9.49
N ARG A 23 2.72 6.17 -9.94
CA ARG A 23 1.74 5.16 -10.39
C ARG A 23 1.85 4.74 -11.85
N GLN A 24 2.67 5.45 -12.64
CA GLN A 24 2.82 5.19 -14.07
C GLN A 24 3.66 3.93 -14.32
N GLU A 25 3.77 3.55 -15.59
CA GLU A 25 4.54 2.37 -16.02
C GLU A 25 6.04 2.48 -15.69
N LYS A 26 6.59 3.70 -15.64
CA LYS A 26 7.98 3.90 -15.17
C LYS A 26 8.11 3.84 -13.64
N GLY A 27 7.00 3.82 -12.92
CA GLY A 27 6.91 3.68 -11.47
C GLY A 27 6.42 2.28 -11.07
N SER A 28 5.39 2.23 -10.23
CA SER A 28 4.77 1.00 -9.71
C SER A 28 3.87 0.28 -10.72
N GLY A 29 3.45 0.96 -11.80
CA GLY A 29 2.48 0.40 -12.75
C GLY A 29 1.04 0.28 -12.20
N ALA A 30 0.73 0.84 -11.03
CA ALA A 30 -0.61 0.78 -10.43
C ALA A 30 -1.72 1.29 -11.38
N ASN A 31 -1.46 2.31 -12.20
CA ASN A 31 -2.43 2.84 -13.17
C ASN A 31 -2.83 1.84 -14.26
N LYS A 32 -2.09 0.73 -14.44
CA LYS A 32 -2.46 -0.35 -15.38
C LYS A 32 -3.57 -1.25 -14.82
N ASN A 33 -3.99 -1.02 -13.57
CA ASN A 33 -5.04 -1.76 -12.85
C ASN A 33 -4.84 -3.29 -12.91
N PRO A 34 -3.76 -3.83 -12.30
CA PRO A 34 -3.38 -5.23 -12.45
C PRO A 34 -4.44 -6.23 -11.99
N PHE A 35 -5.30 -5.80 -11.07
CA PHE A 35 -6.33 -6.63 -10.45
C PHE A 35 -7.70 -6.53 -11.16
N LYS A 36 -7.86 -5.67 -12.20
CA LYS A 36 -9.12 -5.57 -12.97
C LYS A 36 -8.95 -4.91 -14.36
N PRO A 37 -9.16 -5.65 -15.47
CA PRO A 37 -9.18 -7.12 -15.53
C PRO A 37 -7.83 -7.68 -15.08
N LEU A 38 -7.81 -8.92 -14.57
CA LEU A 38 -6.59 -9.56 -14.12
C LEU A 38 -5.53 -9.58 -15.22
N LYS A 39 -4.36 -9.03 -14.93
CA LYS A 39 -3.20 -9.14 -15.82
C LYS A 39 -2.56 -10.52 -15.70
N GLN A 40 -1.83 -10.92 -16.73
CA GLN A 40 -1.14 -12.20 -16.76
C GLN A 40 -0.24 -12.37 -15.51
N GLY A 41 -0.30 -13.53 -14.88
CA GLY A 41 0.48 -13.84 -13.67
C GLY A 41 -0.10 -13.29 -12.37
N VAL A 42 -1.11 -12.41 -12.43
CA VAL A 42 -1.78 -11.84 -11.25
C VAL A 42 -2.96 -12.70 -10.84
N LYS A 43 -3.04 -13.01 -9.55
CA LYS A 43 -4.14 -13.76 -8.93
C LYS A 43 -5.09 -12.82 -8.20
N GLN A 44 -6.38 -13.15 -8.25
CA GLN A 44 -7.40 -12.54 -7.42
C GLN A 44 -7.42 -13.22 -6.04
N PRO A 45 -7.57 -12.47 -4.94
CA PRO A 45 -7.92 -13.05 -3.64
C PRO A 45 -9.24 -13.84 -3.69
N PRO A 46 -9.54 -14.63 -2.64
CA PRO A 46 -10.80 -15.36 -2.55
C PRO A 46 -12.03 -14.45 -2.72
N ALA A 47 -13.17 -15.10 -2.98
CA ALA A 47 -14.43 -14.41 -3.17
C ALA A 47 -14.75 -13.48 -1.99
N ALA A 48 -15.40 -12.36 -2.32
CA ALA A 48 -15.82 -11.37 -1.35
C ALA A 48 -16.65 -12.01 -0.24
N ASN A 49 -16.45 -11.54 0.99
CA ASN A 49 -17.12 -12.03 2.19
C ASN A 49 -17.60 -10.84 3.04
N GLN A 50 -18.17 -11.12 4.22
CA GLN A 50 -18.65 -10.06 5.11
C GLN A 50 -17.56 -9.06 5.51
N TRP A 51 -16.30 -9.49 5.66
CA TRP A 51 -15.17 -8.64 6.02
C TRP A 51 -14.73 -7.72 4.88
N SER A 52 -15.01 -8.12 3.64
CA SER A 52 -14.83 -7.28 2.46
C SER A 52 -16.06 -6.43 2.12
N ASN A 53 -17.09 -6.38 2.98
CA ASN A 53 -18.41 -5.81 2.67
C ASN A 53 -18.99 -6.37 1.36
N ASN A 54 -18.72 -7.64 1.05
CA ASN A 54 -19.07 -8.29 -0.21
C ASN A 54 -18.48 -7.58 -1.46
N GLN A 55 -17.41 -6.81 -1.29
CA GLN A 55 -16.68 -6.17 -2.39
C GLN A 55 -15.44 -6.98 -2.79
N GLN A 56 -15.11 -6.92 -4.07
CA GLN A 56 -13.94 -7.59 -4.67
C GLN A 56 -12.66 -6.78 -4.46
N TYR A 57 -11.53 -7.46 -4.33
CA TYR A 57 -10.20 -6.88 -4.14
C TYR A 57 -9.57 -6.51 -5.49
N THR A 58 -10.05 -5.43 -6.10
CA THR A 58 -9.68 -5.05 -7.47
C THR A 58 -8.81 -3.81 -7.58
N SER A 59 -8.56 -3.12 -6.46
CA SER A 59 -7.77 -1.89 -6.44
C SER A 59 -6.32 -2.19 -6.11
N PRO A 60 -5.33 -1.59 -6.80
CA PRO A 60 -3.93 -1.77 -6.45
C PRO A 60 -3.54 -0.86 -5.27
N GLU A 61 -3.34 -1.46 -4.10
CA GLU A 61 -2.74 -0.81 -2.94
C GLU A 61 -1.22 -0.86 -3.04
N GLU A 62 -0.55 0.27 -2.79
CA GLU A 62 0.88 0.44 -3.04
C GLU A 62 1.65 0.54 -1.73
N PHE A 63 2.74 -0.21 -1.60
CA PHE A 63 3.69 -0.05 -0.50
C PHE A 63 5.14 -0.07 -0.99
N PRO A 64 5.95 0.98 -0.77
CA PRO A 64 5.56 2.26 -0.17
C PRO A 64 4.51 3.03 -0.99
N PHE A 65 3.76 3.93 -0.33
CA PHE A 65 2.64 4.63 -0.97
C PHE A 65 3.14 5.54 -2.11
N ALA A 66 2.41 5.63 -3.21
CA ALA A 66 2.72 6.61 -4.26
C ALA A 66 2.77 8.06 -3.76
N SER A 67 2.08 8.39 -2.67
CA SER A 67 2.11 9.70 -2.02
C SER A 67 3.40 9.96 -1.22
N SER A 68 4.37 9.04 -1.26
CA SER A 68 5.69 9.19 -0.65
C SER A 68 6.81 9.17 -1.69
N LEU A 69 7.96 9.76 -1.38
CA LEU A 69 9.15 9.74 -2.24
C LEU A 69 9.69 8.31 -2.44
N GLN A 70 9.52 7.46 -1.43
CA GLN A 70 9.90 6.03 -1.45
C GLN A 70 8.95 5.17 -2.29
N GLY A 71 7.80 5.72 -2.70
CA GLY A 71 6.86 5.03 -3.56
C GLY A 71 7.34 4.97 -5.01
N GLY A 72 6.53 4.35 -5.87
CA GLY A 72 6.82 4.25 -7.29
C GLY A 72 7.53 2.95 -7.65
N ARG A 73 8.64 3.03 -8.37
CA ARG A 73 9.30 1.83 -8.92
C ARG A 73 9.79 0.92 -7.78
N GLY A 74 9.45 -0.37 -7.86
CA GLY A 74 9.75 -1.34 -6.81
C GLY A 74 8.76 -1.35 -5.64
N ALA A 75 7.69 -0.55 -5.69
CA ALA A 75 6.62 -0.67 -4.71
C ALA A 75 5.86 -1.99 -4.92
N TYR A 76 5.54 -2.65 -3.80
CA TYR A 76 4.63 -3.76 -3.75
C TYR A 76 3.20 -3.30 -4.05
N LEU A 77 2.50 -4.11 -4.84
CA LEU A 77 1.10 -3.97 -5.17
C LEU A 77 0.33 -5.10 -4.51
N PHE A 78 -0.70 -4.74 -3.75
CA PHE A 78 -1.62 -5.67 -3.11
C PHE A 78 -3.04 -5.43 -3.63
N PRO A 79 -3.83 -6.48 -3.86
CA PRO A 79 -5.24 -6.35 -4.18
C PRO A 79 -6.01 -5.86 -2.95
N ALA A 80 -6.67 -4.72 -3.08
CA ALA A 80 -7.46 -4.10 -2.03
C ALA A 80 -8.87 -3.76 -2.52
N ILE A 81 -9.76 -3.55 -1.57
CA ILE A 81 -11.11 -3.03 -1.83
C ILE A 81 -11.00 -1.53 -2.09
N GLY A 82 -11.56 -1.06 -3.21
CA GLY A 82 -11.46 0.35 -3.60
C GLY A 82 -12.03 1.33 -2.58
N ALA A 83 -13.11 0.95 -1.88
CA ALA A 83 -13.68 1.75 -0.80
C ALA A 83 -12.73 1.85 0.41
N SER A 84 -12.09 0.74 0.80
CA SER A 84 -11.09 0.73 1.88
C SER A 84 -9.87 1.57 1.54
N GLN A 85 -9.37 1.48 0.32
CA GLN A 85 -8.26 2.32 -0.17
C GLN A 85 -8.64 3.80 -0.18
N SER A 86 -9.85 4.14 -0.63
CA SER A 86 -10.34 5.53 -0.63
C SER A 86 -10.45 6.09 0.79
N SER A 87 -10.99 5.30 1.72
CA SER A 87 -11.04 5.67 3.14
C SER A 87 -9.63 5.85 3.71
N GLN A 88 -8.65 5.04 3.30
CA GLN A 88 -7.28 5.15 3.77
C GLN A 88 -6.64 6.44 3.28
N GLY A 89 -6.87 6.78 2.01
CA GLY A 89 -6.44 8.05 1.43
C GLY A 89 -7.03 9.27 2.16
N ALA A 90 -8.29 9.19 2.61
CA ALA A 90 -8.91 10.24 3.42
C ALA A 90 -8.26 10.35 4.80
N SER A 91 -8.04 9.23 5.50
CA SER A 91 -7.34 9.22 6.79
C SER A 91 -5.92 9.78 6.69
N MET A 92 -5.18 9.41 5.63
CA MET A 92 -3.84 9.93 5.37
C MET A 92 -3.85 11.43 5.08
N THR A 93 -4.85 11.91 4.34
CA THR A 93 -5.01 13.33 4.03
C THR A 93 -5.29 14.14 5.31
N ASN A 94 -6.14 13.63 6.20
CA ASN A 94 -6.39 14.25 7.49
C ASN A 94 -5.12 14.25 8.35
N LEU A 95 -4.39 13.12 8.43
CA LEU A 95 -3.11 13.05 9.13
C LEU A 95 -2.13 14.11 8.62
N TYR A 96 -1.99 14.26 7.29
CA TYR A 96 -1.09 15.28 6.74
C TYR A 96 -1.51 16.71 7.12
N ARG A 97 -2.81 16.99 7.16
CA ARG A 97 -3.32 18.30 7.57
C ARG A 97 -3.10 18.54 9.06
N ASP A 98 -3.49 17.58 9.89
CA ASP A 98 -3.52 17.72 11.34
C ASP A 98 -2.12 17.84 11.95
N TYR A 99 -1.11 17.25 11.29
CA TYR A 99 0.31 17.33 11.68
C TYR A 99 1.14 18.28 10.80
N SER A 100 0.50 19.08 9.94
CA SER A 100 1.19 20.03 9.04
C SER A 100 2.34 19.40 8.24
N ILE A 101 2.09 18.20 7.70
CA ILE A 101 3.05 17.48 6.86
C ILE A 101 3.01 18.05 5.45
N ASP A 102 4.01 18.85 5.12
CA ASP A 102 4.12 19.49 3.82
C ASP A 102 4.53 18.50 2.72
N THR A 103 4.20 18.86 1.47
CA THR A 103 4.58 18.09 0.30
C THR A 103 5.96 18.51 -0.18
N TYR A 104 6.86 17.54 -0.30
CA TYR A 104 8.13 17.71 -0.99
C TYR A 104 7.93 17.75 -2.52
N ASP A 105 8.55 18.75 -3.16
CA ASP A 105 8.68 18.84 -4.62
C ASP A 105 10.16 18.77 -5.03
N PRO A 106 10.64 17.64 -5.58
CA PRO A 106 12.02 17.49 -5.99
C PRO A 106 12.42 18.42 -7.16
N SER A 107 11.45 19.03 -7.85
CA SER A 107 11.75 19.97 -8.94
C SER A 107 12.09 21.38 -8.48
N CYS A 108 11.78 21.73 -7.23
CA CYS A 108 11.99 23.07 -6.67
C CYS A 108 13.36 23.24 -6.01
N GLY A 109 14.18 22.19 -5.93
CA GLY A 109 15.54 22.26 -5.35
C GLY A 109 15.59 22.55 -3.84
N ASN A 110 14.46 22.73 -3.18
CA ASN A 110 14.38 22.93 -1.74
C ASN A 110 14.46 21.55 -1.05
N GLU A 111 15.42 21.40 -0.14
CA GLU A 111 15.60 20.21 0.69
C GLU A 111 14.60 20.16 1.87
N ASP A 112 13.53 20.95 1.88
CA ASP A 112 12.68 21.05 3.06
C ASP A 112 11.85 19.77 3.29
N ASP A 113 12.21 19.16 4.42
CA ASP A 113 12.21 17.75 4.71
C ASP A 113 11.12 17.44 5.74
N THR A 114 9.85 17.42 5.34
CA THR A 114 8.80 16.92 6.24
C THR A 114 8.69 15.40 6.14
N TRP A 115 9.64 14.75 6.79
CA TRP A 115 9.59 13.33 7.07
C TRP A 115 8.61 13.07 8.20
N TYR A 116 7.76 12.09 8.02
CA TYR A 116 6.87 11.63 9.06
C TYR A 116 7.06 10.14 9.29
N GLU A 117 6.89 9.74 10.54
CA GLU A 117 6.81 8.36 10.96
C GLU A 117 5.41 8.14 11.51
N ILE A 118 4.78 7.04 11.10
CA ILE A 118 3.49 6.66 11.67
C ILE A 118 3.76 5.69 12.80
N THR A 119 3.61 6.19 14.03
CA THR A 119 3.80 5.44 15.28
C THR A 119 2.49 5.31 16.05
N GLY A 120 2.44 4.39 17.02
CA GLY A 120 1.34 4.34 18.00
C GLY A 120 -0.05 4.02 17.42
N PHE A 121 -0.15 3.28 16.32
CA PHE A 121 -1.44 2.86 15.78
C PHE A 121 -2.24 2.05 16.80
N THR A 122 -3.45 2.51 17.15
CA THR A 122 -4.33 1.90 18.17
C THR A 122 -5.53 1.14 17.61
N GLY A 123 -5.66 1.04 16.29
CA GLY A 123 -6.72 0.23 15.67
C GLY A 123 -6.41 -1.26 15.70
N ASP A 124 -7.39 -2.09 15.35
CA ASP A 124 -7.18 -3.53 15.20
C ASP A 124 -6.22 -3.81 14.03
N LEU A 125 -4.99 -4.18 14.38
CA LEU A 125 -3.95 -4.55 13.44
C LEU A 125 -4.15 -5.99 12.98
N GLY A 126 -4.17 -6.20 11.66
CA GLY A 126 -4.03 -7.53 11.08
C GLY A 126 -2.71 -8.20 11.51
N PRO A 127 -2.60 -9.53 11.38
CA PRO A 127 -1.47 -10.32 11.91
C PRO A 127 -0.11 -9.79 11.45
N HIS A 128 0.03 -9.38 10.19
CA HIS A 128 1.27 -8.81 9.65
C HIS A 128 1.66 -7.48 10.28
N CYS A 129 0.70 -6.57 10.49
CA CYS A 129 1.00 -5.28 11.07
C CYS A 129 1.26 -5.38 12.58
N LYS A 130 0.56 -6.31 13.27
CA LYS A 130 0.83 -6.61 14.68
C LYS A 130 2.24 -7.17 14.86
N ALA A 131 2.60 -8.16 14.05
CA ALA A 131 3.93 -8.78 14.10
C ALA A 131 5.03 -7.77 13.75
N PHE A 132 4.82 -6.93 12.73
CA PHE A 132 5.75 -5.86 12.40
C PHE A 132 5.95 -4.88 13.58
N ASN A 133 4.87 -4.40 14.22
CA ASN A 133 4.96 -3.51 15.38
C ASN A 133 5.63 -4.15 16.61
N SER A 134 5.54 -5.47 16.75
CA SER A 134 6.25 -6.21 17.80
C SER A 134 7.64 -6.70 17.38
N ASN A 135 8.14 -6.33 16.19
CA ASN A 135 9.36 -6.86 15.58
C ASN A 135 9.40 -8.42 15.56
N ASP A 136 8.23 -9.04 15.45
CA ASP A 136 8.05 -10.48 15.36
C ASP A 136 8.16 -10.94 13.90
N LYS A 137 9.19 -11.73 13.61
CA LYS A 137 9.45 -12.27 12.27
C LYS A 137 8.77 -13.63 12.05
N SER A 138 8.07 -14.19 13.04
CA SER A 138 7.45 -15.51 12.95
C SER A 138 6.37 -15.60 11.85
N VAL A 139 5.64 -14.50 11.62
CA VAL A 139 4.61 -14.39 10.57
C VAL A 139 5.19 -14.41 9.15
N CYS A 140 6.49 -14.10 8.98
CA CYS A 140 7.14 -14.11 7.66
C CYS A 140 7.37 -15.53 7.11
N SER A 141 7.08 -16.56 7.90
CA SER A 141 7.33 -17.98 7.57
C SER A 141 6.06 -18.85 7.62
N LYS A 142 4.91 -18.28 7.99
CA LYS A 142 3.66 -19.00 8.18
C LYS A 142 2.52 -18.21 7.53
N SER A 143 1.75 -18.88 6.67
CA SER A 143 0.47 -18.35 6.20
C SER A 143 -0.38 -17.97 7.41
N SER A 144 -0.70 -16.68 7.50
CA SER A 144 -1.41 -16.07 8.62
C SER A 144 -2.66 -15.36 8.08
N PRO A 145 -3.65 -16.12 7.60
CA PRO A 145 -4.89 -15.54 7.10
C PRO A 145 -5.59 -14.79 8.23
N GLY A 146 -5.75 -13.48 8.07
CA GLY A 146 -6.59 -12.69 8.98
C GLY A 146 -8.08 -12.95 8.71
N ASP A 147 -8.95 -12.12 9.31
CA ASP A 147 -10.42 -12.23 9.16
C ASP A 147 -10.90 -12.20 7.69
N TRP A 148 -10.08 -11.66 6.80
CA TRP A 148 -10.28 -11.62 5.36
C TRP A 148 -10.31 -13.01 4.69
N GLY A 149 -9.79 -14.05 5.36
CA GLY A 149 -9.81 -15.43 4.89
C GLY A 149 -8.67 -15.80 3.93
N PHE A 150 -7.67 -14.92 3.77
CA PHE A 150 -6.45 -15.18 3.02
C PHE A 150 -5.27 -14.42 3.62
N ASP A 151 -4.06 -14.88 3.31
CA ASP A 151 -2.85 -14.15 3.65
C ASP A 151 -2.56 -13.12 2.55
N VAL A 152 -2.44 -11.84 2.92
CA VAL A 152 -2.15 -10.77 1.96
C VAL A 152 -0.75 -10.92 1.35
N ALA A 153 0.18 -11.57 2.05
CA ALA A 153 1.50 -11.89 1.52
C ALA A 153 1.42 -12.78 0.27
N ASP A 154 0.40 -13.65 0.16
CA ASP A 154 0.16 -14.50 -1.02
C ASP A 154 -0.28 -13.72 -2.27
N TYR A 155 -0.47 -12.40 -2.14
CA TYR A 155 -0.95 -11.52 -3.21
C TYR A 155 -0.12 -10.24 -3.36
N ALA A 156 1.17 -10.31 -3.06
CA ALA A 156 2.13 -9.24 -3.31
C ALA A 156 2.72 -9.33 -4.72
N TYR A 157 2.76 -8.20 -5.43
CA TYR A 157 3.35 -8.11 -6.78
C TYR A 157 4.25 -6.89 -6.93
N GLU A 158 5.29 -6.97 -7.76
CA GLU A 158 6.10 -5.83 -8.21
C GLU A 158 6.01 -5.67 -9.73
N TYR A 159 6.05 -4.43 -10.23
CA TYR A 159 6.07 -4.16 -11.67
C TYR A 159 7.50 -3.91 -12.17
N ASP A 160 7.98 -4.76 -13.09
CA ASP A 160 9.35 -4.63 -13.62
C ASP A 160 9.47 -3.61 -14.77
N GLY A 161 8.36 -3.01 -15.21
CA GLY A 161 8.29 -2.16 -16.41
C GLY A 161 7.53 -2.82 -17.56
N THR A 162 7.35 -4.14 -17.50
CA THR A 162 6.65 -4.98 -18.49
C THR A 162 5.59 -5.84 -17.83
N ASN A 163 5.95 -6.58 -16.78
CA ASN A 163 5.14 -7.60 -16.13
C ASN A 163 4.91 -7.29 -14.65
N PHE A 164 3.82 -7.85 -14.11
CA PHE A 164 3.57 -7.91 -12.68
C PHE A 164 4.09 -9.25 -12.16
N ASN A 165 5.19 -9.20 -11.42
CA ASN A 165 5.86 -10.37 -10.89
C ASN A 165 5.37 -10.64 -9.47
N TYR A 166 5.00 -11.88 -9.18
CA TYR A 166 4.69 -12.31 -7.83
C TYR A 166 5.95 -12.24 -6.96
N VAL A 167 5.86 -11.60 -5.80
CA VAL A 167 6.94 -11.42 -4.82
C VAL A 167 6.52 -11.84 -3.40
N GLY A 168 5.32 -12.42 -3.28
CA GLY A 168 4.82 -12.97 -2.04
C GLY A 168 5.62 -14.17 -1.56
N LYS A 169 5.47 -14.51 -0.28
CA LYS A 169 6.18 -15.61 0.39
C LYS A 169 5.31 -16.85 0.50
#